data_AF-A0A2E9Z8P4-F1
#
_entry.id   AF-A0A2E9Z8P4-F1
#
_cell.length_a   1.000
_cell.length_b   1.000
_cell.length_c   1.000
_cell.angle_alpha   90.00
_cell.angle_beta   90.00
_cell.angle_gamma   90.00
#
_symmetry.space_group_name_H-M   'P 1'
#
loop_
_entity.id
_entity.type
_entity.pdbx_description
1 polymer ?
#
loop_
_entity_poly.entity_id
_entity_poly.type
_entity_poly.pdbx_seq_one_letter_code
_entity_poly.pdbx_strand_id
1 'polypeptide(L)'
;MGLSFLASSEQTLEVVVTCDPSVECTDEERSQYLDTGDMLHLKLGDGATTFTLKALSPAEREQAEIRAGAMTRSELGRLLWSEAPDDLREKAKWHHKLSDDEREAMSQYQQYLNNVYNEMIRASLVSIDDVDATLEQLQMIRPESHRVQTISELVLHIQRISLLGDQGK
;
A
#
# COMPACT_ATOMS: atom_id res chain seq x y z
N MET A 1 -20.84 -21.12 -9.62
CA MET A 1 -19.56 -20.38 -9.45
C MET A 1 -19.29 -19.71 -10.78
N GLY A 2 -19.60 -18.42 -10.89
CA GLY A 2 -19.41 -17.65 -12.13
C GLY A 2 -17.98 -17.13 -12.23
N LEU A 3 -17.54 -16.81 -13.44
CA LEU A 3 -16.31 -16.05 -13.65
C LEU A 3 -16.52 -14.64 -13.09
N SER A 4 -15.72 -14.23 -12.11
CA SER A 4 -15.62 -12.85 -11.65
C SER A 4 -14.65 -12.11 -12.55
N PHE A 5 -15.15 -11.12 -13.30
CA PHE A 5 -14.33 -10.28 -14.16
C PHE A 5 -13.60 -9.24 -13.30
N LEU A 6 -12.32 -9.02 -13.57
CA LEU A 6 -11.50 -8.01 -12.90
C LEU A 6 -12.08 -6.61 -13.17
N ALA A 7 -11.95 -5.71 -12.19
CA ALA A 7 -12.26 -4.30 -12.37
C ALA A 7 -11.58 -3.77 -13.65
N SER A 8 -12.34 -3.04 -14.46
CA SER A 8 -11.77 -2.33 -15.61
C SER A 8 -10.64 -1.42 -15.10
N SER A 9 -9.50 -1.36 -15.81
CA SER A 9 -8.39 -0.43 -15.51
C SER A 9 -8.80 1.04 -15.57
N GLU A 10 -10.01 1.31 -16.06
CA GLU A 10 -10.65 2.63 -16.12
C GLU A 10 -11.41 2.98 -14.82
N GLN A 11 -11.62 2.04 -13.90
CA GLN A 11 -12.26 2.35 -12.62
C GLN A 11 -11.31 3.16 -11.76
N THR A 12 -11.78 4.32 -11.30
CA THR A 12 -11.10 5.15 -10.31
C THR A 12 -11.86 5.12 -8.98
N LEU A 13 -11.11 5.33 -7.90
CA LEU A 13 -11.62 5.50 -6.55
C LEU A 13 -10.92 6.70 -5.94
N GLU A 14 -11.71 7.60 -5.38
CA GLU A 14 -11.23 8.65 -4.49
C GLU A 14 -11.04 8.06 -3.09
N VAL A 15 -9.93 8.38 -2.45
CA VAL A 15 -9.59 7.96 -1.09
C VAL A 15 -8.92 9.10 -0.32
N VAL A 16 -9.01 9.05 1.00
CA VAL A 16 -8.24 9.88 1.92
C VAL A 16 -7.30 9.02 2.75
N VAL A 17 -6.33 9.63 3.42
CA VAL A 17 -5.44 8.94 4.35
C VAL A 17 -5.77 9.30 5.79
N THR A 18 -5.78 8.30 6.67
CA THR A 18 -6.25 8.49 8.06
C THR A 18 -5.27 9.23 8.96
N CYS A 19 -4.02 9.41 8.51
CA CYS A 19 -3.05 10.28 9.18
C CYS A 19 -3.15 11.76 8.78
N ASP A 20 -4.04 12.11 7.85
CA ASP A 20 -4.31 13.51 7.52
C ASP A 20 -4.95 14.22 8.73
N PRO A 21 -4.41 15.37 9.21
CA PRO A 21 -5.00 16.13 10.30
C PRO A 21 -6.46 16.56 10.10
N SER A 22 -6.92 16.64 8.85
CA SER A 22 -8.29 16.98 8.48
C SER A 22 -9.22 15.76 8.44
N VAL A 23 -8.74 14.56 8.78
CA VAL A 23 -9.53 13.33 8.84
C VAL A 23 -9.64 12.88 10.30
N GLU A 24 -10.85 12.91 10.84
CA GLU A 24 -11.14 12.46 12.20
C GLU A 24 -11.79 11.07 12.19
N CYS A 25 -11.21 10.13 12.92
CA CYS A 25 -11.75 8.80 13.12
C CYS A 25 -11.23 8.15 14.42
N THR A 26 -12.01 7.24 14.97
CA THR A 26 -11.60 6.29 16.01
C THR A 26 -10.80 5.13 15.43
N ASP A 27 -10.14 4.33 16.27
CA ASP A 27 -9.38 3.16 15.80
C ASP A 27 -10.30 2.14 15.09
N GLU A 28 -11.53 1.96 15.59
CA GLU A 28 -12.53 1.09 14.98
C GLU A 28 -13.02 1.62 13.62
N GLU A 29 -13.31 2.92 13.53
CA GLU A 29 -13.72 3.59 12.27
C GLU A 29 -12.60 3.53 11.22
N ARG A 30 -11.35 3.76 11.63
CA ARG A 30 -10.17 3.62 10.77
C ARG A 30 -10.07 2.19 10.22
N SER A 31 -10.20 1.18 11.08
CA SER A 31 -10.15 -0.21 10.65
C SER A 31 -11.27 -0.55 9.65
N GLN A 32 -12.50 -0.05 9.88
CA GLN A 32 -13.61 -0.24 8.95
C GLN A 32 -13.33 0.42 7.60
N TYR A 33 -12.87 1.68 7.59
CA TYR A 33 -12.51 2.38 6.36
C TYR A 33 -11.40 1.68 5.56
N LEU A 34 -10.34 1.21 6.24
CA LEU A 34 -9.25 0.53 5.54
C LEU A 34 -9.70 -0.80 4.91
N ASP A 35 -10.62 -1.52 5.56
CA ASP A 35 -11.19 -2.77 5.06
C ASP A 35 -12.17 -2.53 3.88
N THR A 36 -13.12 -1.61 4.04
CA THR A 36 -14.21 -1.41 3.05
C THR A 36 -13.89 -0.38 1.99
N GLY A 37 -13.13 0.67 2.33
CA GLY A 37 -12.94 1.86 1.50
C GLY A 37 -14.06 2.87 1.57
N ASP A 38 -15.05 2.66 2.42
CA ASP A 38 -16.19 3.56 2.53
C ASP A 38 -15.85 4.77 3.42
N MET A 39 -15.73 5.94 2.80
CA MET A 39 -15.46 7.19 3.50
C MET A 39 -16.57 7.59 4.48
N LEU A 40 -17.77 6.99 4.42
CA LEU A 40 -18.83 7.24 5.40
C LEU A 40 -18.45 6.85 6.83
N HIS A 41 -17.43 6.00 7.00
CA HIS A 41 -16.86 5.67 8.30
C HIS A 41 -15.95 6.79 8.86
N LEU A 42 -15.62 7.81 8.08
CA LEU A 42 -14.72 8.89 8.45
C LEU A 42 -15.47 10.21 8.60
N LYS A 43 -14.94 11.10 9.44
CA LYS A 43 -15.35 12.51 9.48
C LYS A 43 -14.30 13.32 8.72
N LEU A 44 -14.70 13.87 7.58
CA LEU A 44 -13.83 14.66 6.72
C LEU A 44 -14.02 16.15 7.02
N GLY A 45 -12.93 16.84 7.33
CA GLY A 45 -12.87 18.30 7.36
C GLY A 45 -12.63 18.89 5.96
N ASP A 46 -12.89 20.19 5.80
CA ASP A 46 -12.79 20.91 4.52
C ASP A 46 -11.39 20.90 3.87
N GLY A 47 -10.35 20.46 4.59
CA GLY A 47 -8.97 20.43 4.14
C GLY A 47 -8.37 19.03 4.00
N ALA A 48 -9.19 17.98 3.91
CA ALA A 48 -8.71 16.62 3.73
C ALA A 48 -8.12 16.42 2.32
N THR A 49 -6.87 15.96 2.25
CA THR A 49 -6.20 15.65 0.99
C THR A 49 -6.84 14.42 0.35
N THR A 50 -7.31 14.58 -0.88
CA THR A 50 -7.98 13.51 -1.64
C THR A 50 -7.04 12.95 -2.70
N PHE A 51 -6.97 11.62 -2.77
CA PHE A 51 -6.16 10.89 -3.75
C PHE A 51 -7.08 10.14 -4.70
N THR A 52 -6.88 10.35 -6.00
CA THR A 52 -7.58 9.56 -7.02
C THR A 52 -6.68 8.42 -7.48
N LEU A 53 -7.15 7.20 -7.30
CA LEU A 53 -6.43 5.97 -7.63
C LEU A 53 -7.19 5.22 -8.71
N LYS A 54 -6.49 4.68 -9.71
CA LYS A 54 -7.09 3.76 -10.67
C LYS A 54 -6.83 2.30 -10.32
N ALA A 55 -7.75 1.41 -10.69
CA ALA A 55 -7.54 -0.02 -10.57
C ALA A 55 -6.37 -0.48 -11.45
N LEU A 56 -5.58 -1.41 -10.93
CA LEU A 56 -4.49 -2.05 -11.67
C LEU A 56 -4.93 -3.39 -12.22
N SER A 57 -4.81 -3.55 -13.54
CA SER A 57 -4.94 -4.84 -14.19
C SER A 57 -3.86 -5.83 -13.70
N PRO A 58 -4.06 -7.16 -13.87
CA PRO A 58 -3.03 -8.14 -13.53
C PRO A 58 -1.68 -7.86 -14.23
N ALA A 59 -1.73 -7.43 -15.49
CA ALA A 59 -0.53 -7.09 -16.25
C ALA A 59 0.21 -5.88 -15.65
N GLU A 60 -0.51 -4.83 -15.25
CA GLU A 60 0.12 -3.66 -14.61
C GLU A 60 0.73 -4.00 -13.25
N ARG A 61 0.08 -4.88 -12.47
CA ARG A 61 0.62 -5.38 -11.20
C ARG A 61 1.88 -6.20 -11.41
N GLU A 62 1.86 -7.14 -12.37
CA GLU A 62 3.05 -7.93 -12.73
C GLU A 62 4.20 -7.03 -13.18
N GLN A 63 3.92 -6.02 -14.01
CA GLN A 63 4.93 -5.06 -14.45
C GLN A 63 5.48 -4.21 -13.30
N ALA A 64 4.64 -3.82 -12.33
CA ALA A 64 5.09 -3.13 -11.13
C ALA A 64 6.04 -4.02 -10.30
N GLU A 65 5.72 -5.30 -10.13
CA GLU A 65 6.59 -6.25 -9.43
C GLU A 65 7.92 -6.49 -10.16
N ILE A 66 7.89 -6.61 -11.49
CA ILE A 66 9.10 -6.76 -12.30
C ILE A 66 10.01 -5.53 -12.13
N ARG A 67 9.46 -4.31 -12.26
CA ARG A 67 10.21 -3.06 -12.05
C ARG A 67 10.78 -2.93 -10.64
N ALA A 68 10.06 -3.43 -9.64
CA ALA A 68 10.53 -3.44 -8.26
C ALA A 68 11.69 -4.40 -7.99
N GLY A 69 11.95 -5.33 -8.92
CA GLY A 69 13.05 -6.30 -8.82
C GLY A 69 12.61 -7.72 -8.49
N ALA A 70 11.38 -8.14 -8.86
CA ALA A 70 10.90 -9.49 -8.59
C ALA A 70 11.84 -10.60 -9.07
N MET A 71 12.58 -10.36 -10.15
CA MET A 71 13.54 -11.32 -10.74
C MET A 71 14.88 -11.40 -10.00
N THR A 72 15.18 -10.44 -9.12
CA THR A 72 16.45 -10.34 -8.39
C THR A 72 16.27 -10.27 -6.88
N ARG A 73 15.04 -10.47 -6.38
CA ARG A 73 14.75 -10.45 -4.95
C ARG A 73 15.45 -11.60 -4.23
N SER A 74 15.76 -11.39 -2.95
CA SER A 74 16.32 -12.45 -2.11
C SER A 74 15.23 -13.46 -1.70
N GLU A 75 15.35 -14.71 -2.17
CA GLU A 75 14.44 -15.78 -1.75
C GLU A 75 14.68 -16.22 -0.30
N LEU A 76 15.91 -16.12 0.20
CA LEU A 76 16.20 -16.28 1.64
C LEU A 76 15.51 -15.16 2.43
N GLY A 77 15.61 -13.91 1.97
CA GLY A 77 14.92 -12.78 2.60
C GLY A 77 13.39 -12.94 2.61
N ARG A 78 12.82 -13.49 1.52
CA ARG A 78 11.39 -13.82 1.45
C ARG A 78 10.98 -14.88 2.47
N LEU A 79 11.79 -15.93 2.63
CA LEU A 79 11.55 -16.97 3.64
C LEU A 79 11.62 -16.37 5.05
N LEU A 80 12.69 -15.63 5.37
CA LEU A 80 12.88 -14.97 6.66
C LEU A 80 11.74 -13.99 6.98
N TRP A 81 11.25 -13.24 5.99
CA TRP A 81 10.10 -12.37 6.17
C TRP A 81 8.83 -13.14 6.57
N SER A 82 8.59 -14.30 5.97
CA SER A 82 7.45 -15.17 6.30
C SER A 82 7.58 -15.87 7.65
N GLU A 83 8.81 -16.10 8.13
CA GLU A 83 9.09 -16.75 9.41
C GLU A 83 9.19 -15.75 10.57
N ALA A 84 9.29 -14.44 10.27
CA ALA A 84 9.44 -13.41 11.27
C ALA A 84 8.22 -13.41 12.23
N PRO A 85 8.44 -13.39 13.55
CA PRO A 85 7.34 -13.31 14.52
C PRO A 85 6.53 -12.02 14.38
N ASP A 86 5.24 -12.08 14.71
CA ASP A 86 4.35 -10.91 14.73
C ASP A 86 4.54 -10.05 15.99
N ASP A 87 4.83 -10.66 17.14
CA ASP A 87 5.10 -9.91 18.38
C ASP A 87 6.39 -9.10 18.25
N LEU A 88 6.30 -7.78 18.52
CA LEU A 88 7.41 -6.85 18.33
C LEU A 88 8.64 -7.22 19.17
N ARG A 89 8.46 -7.74 20.39
CA ARG A 89 9.58 -8.09 21.28
C ARG A 89 10.23 -9.40 20.83
N GLU A 90 9.44 -10.37 20.42
CA GLU A 90 9.94 -11.62 19.86
C GLU A 90 10.64 -11.38 18.53
N LYS A 91 10.06 -10.57 17.65
CA LYS A 91 10.66 -10.15 16.37
C LYS A 91 12.01 -9.46 16.56
N ALA A 92 12.12 -8.55 17.52
CA ALA A 92 13.38 -7.89 17.83
C ALA A 92 14.47 -8.88 18.27
N LYS A 93 14.13 -9.83 19.15
CA LYS A 93 15.05 -10.88 19.60
C LYS A 93 15.41 -11.85 18.48
N TRP A 94 14.45 -12.22 17.63
CA TRP A 94 14.63 -13.08 16.48
C TRP A 94 15.57 -12.42 15.47
N HIS A 95 15.33 -11.15 15.09
CA HIS A 95 16.17 -10.40 14.16
C HIS A 95 17.61 -10.23 14.69
N HIS A 96 17.78 -10.05 16.00
CA HIS A 96 19.10 -9.96 16.61
C HIS A 96 19.92 -11.26 16.45
N LYS A 97 19.26 -12.42 16.41
CA LYS A 97 19.90 -13.74 16.27
C LYS A 97 20.29 -14.09 14.84
N LEU A 98 19.77 -13.38 13.84
CA LEU A 98 20.15 -13.60 12.44
C LEU A 98 21.65 -13.34 12.25
N SER A 99 22.27 -14.14 11.39
CA SER A 99 23.61 -13.88 10.86
C SER A 99 23.64 -12.62 9.99
N ASP A 100 24.83 -12.10 9.70
CA ASP A 100 24.97 -10.92 8.84
C ASP A 100 24.40 -11.16 7.43
N ASP A 101 24.65 -12.34 6.85
CA ASP A 101 24.10 -12.75 5.56
C ASP A 101 22.56 -12.81 5.57
N GLU A 102 21.96 -13.34 6.64
CA GLU A 102 20.50 -13.39 6.80
C GLU A 102 19.89 -11.99 6.96
N ARG A 103 20.55 -11.11 7.70
CA ARG A 103 20.11 -9.71 7.83
C ARG A 103 20.20 -8.97 6.50
N GLU A 104 21.26 -9.18 5.73
CA GLU A 104 21.39 -8.60 4.39
C GLU A 104 20.28 -9.13 3.47
N ALA A 105 20.07 -10.44 3.42
CA ALA A 105 19.01 -11.06 2.64
C ALA A 105 17.63 -10.51 3.00
N MET A 106 17.34 -10.36 4.30
CA MET A 106 16.10 -9.76 4.79
C MET A 106 15.96 -8.29 4.37
N SER A 107 17.03 -7.50 4.49
CA SER A 107 17.04 -6.09 4.07
C SER A 107 16.80 -5.95 2.56
N GLN A 108 17.43 -6.79 1.73
CA GLN A 108 17.22 -6.80 0.28
C GLN A 108 15.75 -7.11 -0.07
N TYR A 109 15.14 -8.05 0.63
CA TYR A 109 13.73 -8.37 0.41
C TYR A 109 12.77 -7.27 0.88
N GLN A 110 13.05 -6.64 2.03
CA GLN A 110 12.29 -5.47 2.50
C GLN A 110 12.40 -4.29 1.51
N GLN A 111 13.59 -4.06 0.95
CA GLN A 111 13.77 -3.04 -0.09
C GLN A 111 12.93 -3.37 -1.34
N TYR A 112 12.90 -4.64 -1.76
CA TYR A 112 12.02 -5.08 -2.84
C TYR A 112 10.54 -4.79 -2.52
N LEU A 113 10.05 -5.11 -1.32
CA LEU A 113 8.66 -4.82 -0.92
C LEU A 113 8.36 -3.32 -0.97
N ASN A 114 9.26 -2.48 -0.46
CA ASN A 114 9.13 -1.02 -0.52
C ASN A 114 9.09 -0.52 -1.98
N ASN A 115 9.90 -1.10 -2.86
CA ASN A 115 9.88 -0.77 -4.28
C ASN A 115 8.55 -1.20 -4.92
N VAL A 116 7.99 -2.37 -4.57
CA VAL A 116 6.68 -2.81 -5.07
C VAL A 116 5.61 -1.78 -4.70
N TYR A 117 5.59 -1.30 -3.47
CA TYR A 117 4.63 -0.28 -3.03
C TYR A 117 4.72 1.00 -3.87
N ASN A 118 5.95 1.48 -4.08
CA ASN A 118 6.22 2.65 -4.91
C ASN A 118 5.81 2.44 -6.37
N GLU A 119 6.10 1.27 -6.95
CA GLU A 119 5.73 0.96 -8.35
C GLU A 119 4.22 0.78 -8.54
N MET A 120 3.51 0.22 -7.54
CA MET A 120 2.05 0.13 -7.54
C MET A 120 1.41 1.50 -7.49
N ILE A 121 1.88 2.37 -6.59
CA ILE A 121 1.40 3.75 -6.52
C ILE A 121 1.71 4.50 -7.81
N ARG A 122 2.92 4.37 -8.36
CA ARG A 122 3.27 5.02 -9.64
C ARG A 122 2.34 4.59 -10.77
N ALA A 123 1.92 3.33 -10.78
CA ALA A 123 1.00 2.82 -11.80
C ALA A 123 -0.46 3.24 -11.56
N SER A 124 -0.86 3.57 -10.33
CA SER A 124 -2.26 3.76 -9.93
C SER A 124 -2.65 5.20 -9.61
N LEU A 125 -1.72 6.01 -9.09
CA LEU A 125 -2.00 7.40 -8.70
C LEU A 125 -2.31 8.24 -9.94
N VAL A 126 -3.49 8.87 -9.94
CA VAL A 126 -3.96 9.76 -11.01
C VAL A 126 -3.78 11.21 -10.59
N SER A 127 -4.37 11.60 -9.45
CA SER A 127 -4.34 12.97 -8.96
C SER A 127 -4.32 13.05 -7.44
N ILE A 128 -3.85 14.20 -6.93
CA ILE A 128 -3.96 14.63 -5.54
C ILE A 128 -4.68 15.98 -5.56
N ASP A 129 -5.78 16.10 -4.85
CA ASP A 129 -6.64 17.30 -4.84
C ASP A 129 -6.99 17.80 -6.25
N ASP A 130 -7.42 16.87 -7.11
CA ASP A 130 -7.77 17.09 -8.53
C ASP A 130 -6.64 17.60 -9.43
N VAL A 131 -5.39 17.59 -8.94
CA VAL A 131 -4.20 17.95 -9.71
C VAL A 131 -3.42 16.68 -10.05
N ASP A 132 -3.01 16.55 -11.32
CA ASP A 132 -2.15 15.46 -11.77
C ASP A 132 -0.97 15.26 -10.83
N ALA A 133 -0.86 14.04 -10.32
CA ALA A 133 0.07 13.73 -9.25
C ALA A 133 1.08 12.68 -9.65
N THR A 134 2.23 12.74 -8.99
CA THR A 134 3.30 11.76 -9.19
C THR A 134 3.81 11.24 -7.86
N LEU A 135 4.48 10.09 -7.92
CA LEU A 135 5.08 9.46 -6.73
C LEU A 135 6.03 10.41 -5.99
N GLU A 136 6.71 11.31 -6.70
CA GLU A 136 7.64 12.27 -6.12
C GLU A 136 6.97 13.19 -5.09
N GLN A 137 5.68 13.55 -5.28
CA GLN A 137 4.94 14.36 -4.32
C GLN A 137 4.75 13.64 -2.99
N LEU A 138 4.47 12.34 -3.01
CA LEU A 138 4.36 11.54 -1.77
C LEU A 138 5.69 11.46 -1.02
N GLN A 139 6.82 11.47 -1.74
CA GLN A 139 8.15 11.45 -1.12
C GLN A 139 8.46 12.73 -0.32
N MET A 140 7.71 13.81 -0.57
CA MET A 140 7.82 15.08 0.15
C MET A 140 7.01 15.12 1.45
N ILE A 141 6.14 14.14 1.71
CA ILE A 141 5.32 14.09 2.94
C ILE A 141 6.24 14.05 4.17
N ARG A 142 5.92 14.89 5.16
CA ARG A 142 6.60 14.97 6.45
C ARG A 142 5.55 15.02 7.58
N PRO A 143 5.83 14.44 8.76
CA PRO A 143 7.02 13.65 9.11
C PRO A 143 7.10 12.31 8.38
N GLU A 144 8.24 11.63 8.50
CA GLU A 144 8.50 10.33 7.85
C GLU A 144 7.43 9.27 8.18
N SER A 145 6.91 9.28 9.41
CA SER A 145 5.84 8.38 9.83
C SER A 145 4.56 8.56 9.00
N HIS A 146 4.20 9.80 8.67
CA HIS A 146 3.04 10.07 7.83
C HIS A 146 3.29 9.58 6.41
N ARG A 147 4.50 9.78 5.87
CA ARG A 147 4.84 9.26 4.54
C ARG A 147 4.67 7.75 4.46
N VAL A 148 5.22 7.01 5.42
CA VAL A 148 5.11 5.55 5.46
C VAL A 148 3.66 5.09 5.59
N GLN A 149 2.87 5.75 6.44
CA GLN A 149 1.46 5.45 6.61
C GLN A 149 0.64 5.75 5.34
N THR A 150 0.81 6.93 4.73
CA THR A 150 0.17 7.30 3.46
C THR A 150 0.48 6.27 2.37
N ILE A 151 1.75 5.90 2.16
CA ILE A 151 2.12 4.90 1.16
C ILE A 151 1.42 3.56 1.44
N SER A 152 1.40 3.13 2.71
CA SER A 152 0.78 1.86 3.10
C SER A 152 -0.73 1.85 2.85
N GLU A 153 -1.44 2.92 3.26
CA GLU A 153 -2.89 3.05 3.07
C GLU A 153 -3.28 3.16 1.59
N LEU A 154 -2.52 3.92 0.79
CA LEU A 154 -2.74 4.00 -0.65
C LEU A 154 -2.58 2.61 -1.29
N VAL A 155 -1.53 1.85 -0.97
CA VAL A 155 -1.35 0.50 -1.50
C VAL A 155 -2.50 -0.43 -1.11
N LEU A 156 -3.01 -0.35 0.13
CA LEU A 156 -4.18 -1.13 0.55
C LEU A 156 -5.40 -0.81 -0.32
N HIS A 157 -5.67 0.48 -0.56
CA HIS A 157 -6.76 0.91 -1.43
C HIS A 157 -6.59 0.46 -2.88
N ILE A 158 -5.36 0.55 -3.42
CA ILE A 158 -5.01 0.05 -4.77
C ILE A 158 -5.28 -1.45 -4.86
N GLN A 159 -4.82 -2.23 -3.88
CA GLN A 159 -5.04 -3.67 -3.85
C GLN A 159 -6.53 -4.00 -3.80
N ARG A 160 -7.28 -3.31 -2.95
CA ARG A 160 -8.72 -3.50 -2.81
C ARG A 160 -9.46 -3.25 -4.14
N ILE A 161 -9.29 -2.08 -4.76
CA ILE A 161 -9.97 -1.77 -6.04
C ILE A 161 -9.50 -2.69 -7.18
N SER A 162 -8.24 -3.17 -7.14
CA SER A 162 -7.69 -4.05 -8.18
C SER A 162 -8.09 -5.52 -8.03
N LEU A 163 -8.47 -5.95 -6.82
CA LEU A 163 -8.82 -7.34 -6.49
C LEU A 163 -10.34 -7.54 -6.36
N LEU A 164 -11.08 -6.51 -5.96
CA LEU A 164 -12.55 -6.51 -5.98
C LEU A 164 -13.04 -6.35 -7.43
N GLY A 165 -13.16 -7.46 -8.15
CA GLY A 165 -13.94 -7.47 -9.39
C GLY A 165 -15.43 -7.47 -9.06
N ASP A 166 -16.15 -6.39 -9.43
CA ASP A 166 -17.62 -6.17 -9.45
C ASP A 166 -18.52 -6.78 -8.35
N GLN A 167 -17.98 -7.35 -7.28
CA GLN A 167 -18.72 -7.85 -6.13
C GLN A 167 -18.70 -6.79 -5.04
N GLY A 168 -19.65 -5.85 -5.17
CA GLY A 168 -19.83 -4.74 -4.23
C GLY A 168 -20.70 -3.60 -4.76
N LYS A 169 -21.55 -3.83 -5.76
CA LYS A 169 -22.61 -2.90 -6.19
C LYS A 169 -23.96 -3.61 -6.20
#